data_AF-A0A534ILK5-F1
#
_entry.id   AF-A0A534ILK5-F1
#
_cell.length_a   1.000
_cell.length_b   1.000
_cell.length_c   1.000
_cell.angle_alpha   90.00
_cell.angle_beta   90.00
_cell.angle_gamma   90.00
#
_symmetry.space_group_name_H-M   'P 1'
#
loop_
_entity.id
_entity.type
_entity.pdbx_description
1 polymer ?
#
loop_
_entity_poly.entity_id
_entity_poly.type
_entity_poly.pdbx_seq_one_letter_code
_entity_poly.pdbx_strand_id
1 'polypeptide(L)'
;MRWGLAAAGCVALVAAAGCVMNESKPLPKVNPIQADRQIPQDELLDVVVHPLDPGIPPNLDPKALDKQRINPDIRKAESRYVATLLRSTLETSGQWGAVRVAPESAQFIDVIVSGKIVESTGAKLALDITVKDSTGRVWIDARRYQTPPDTGSYKTDAALKARDPFQNLYSAIANDMVAARDALQGADRRDIRRVTQLEFANDLAPTAMGGYLAKDPKGLVKVARLPATDDPIATRVERIRQRDAGVIDTVNGYYANFSDQMNPSYGQWRRASFEEIE
;
A
#
# COMPACT_ATOMS: atom_id res chain seq x y z
N MET A 1 85.44 -23.24 -24.36
CA MET A 1 84.98 -24.62 -24.64
C MET A 1 84.05 -25.03 -23.50
N ARG A 2 82.90 -25.64 -23.83
CA ARG A 2 81.79 -26.16 -22.98
C ARG A 2 80.51 -25.31 -23.00
N TRP A 3 79.59 -25.82 -23.82
CA TRP A 3 78.17 -25.55 -23.92
C TRP A 3 77.40 -26.00 -22.65
N GLY A 4 76.24 -25.41 -22.43
CA GLY A 4 75.21 -25.89 -21.50
C GLY A 4 73.87 -25.19 -21.77
N LEU A 5 72.89 -25.97 -22.23
CA LEU A 5 71.57 -25.58 -22.71
C LEU A 5 70.56 -25.23 -21.59
N ALA A 6 69.58 -24.39 -21.97
CA ALA A 6 68.14 -24.44 -21.68
C ALA A 6 67.63 -24.45 -20.23
N ALA A 7 66.75 -23.48 -19.92
CA ALA A 7 65.34 -23.74 -19.63
C ALA A 7 64.59 -22.41 -19.41
N ALA A 8 63.75 -22.04 -20.39
CA ALA A 8 62.76 -20.99 -20.23
C ALA A 8 61.59 -21.54 -19.38
N GLY A 9 61.51 -21.09 -18.13
CA GLY A 9 60.39 -21.39 -17.23
C GLY A 9 59.36 -20.27 -17.24
N CYS A 10 58.39 -20.34 -18.17
CA CYS A 10 57.13 -19.61 -18.04
C CYS A 10 56.24 -20.36 -17.05
N VAL A 11 56.15 -19.87 -15.80
CA VAL A 11 55.13 -20.32 -14.85
C VAL A 11 54.08 -19.21 -14.73
N ALA A 12 52.87 -19.57 -15.12
CA ALA A 12 51.70 -18.71 -15.18
C ALA A 12 51.30 -18.18 -13.80
N LEU A 13 51.20 -16.85 -13.68
CA LEU A 13 50.48 -16.18 -12.61
C LEU A 13 48.99 -16.47 -12.80
N VAL A 14 48.46 -17.40 -12.00
CA VAL A 14 47.02 -17.57 -11.82
C VAL A 14 46.52 -16.35 -11.05
N ALA A 15 46.01 -15.36 -11.77
CA ALA A 15 45.24 -14.28 -11.18
C ALA A 15 43.98 -14.90 -10.56
N ALA A 16 43.99 -15.04 -9.23
CA ALA A 16 42.78 -15.23 -8.47
C ALA A 16 41.92 -13.98 -8.69
N ALA A 17 41.01 -14.05 -9.66
CA ALA A 17 39.87 -13.14 -9.75
C ALA A 17 39.04 -13.41 -8.50
N GLY A 18 39.35 -12.71 -7.41
CA GLY A 18 38.48 -12.67 -6.24
C GLY A 18 37.11 -12.21 -6.71
N CYS A 19 36.10 -13.05 -6.51
CA CYS A 19 34.72 -12.62 -6.62
C CYS A 19 34.56 -11.42 -5.70
N VAL A 20 34.47 -10.22 -6.28
CA VAL A 20 34.06 -9.03 -5.55
C VAL A 20 32.60 -9.27 -5.19
N MET A 21 32.36 -9.83 -4.02
CA MET A 21 31.04 -9.83 -3.40
C MET A 21 30.70 -8.36 -3.17
N ASN A 22 29.89 -7.81 -4.06
CA ASN A 22 29.39 -6.45 -3.94
C ASN A 22 28.37 -6.47 -2.81
N GLU A 23 28.83 -6.36 -1.56
CA GLU A 23 27.94 -6.32 -0.41
C GLU A 23 27.18 -4.98 -0.46
N SER A 24 26.00 -5.02 -1.07
CA SER A 24 25.10 -3.88 -1.18
C SER A 24 24.70 -3.44 0.22
N LYS A 25 25.12 -2.22 0.60
CA LYS A 25 24.84 -1.66 1.93
C LYS A 25 23.32 -1.61 2.15
N PRO A 26 22.80 -2.05 3.32
CA PRO A 26 21.40 -1.92 3.65
C PRO A 26 20.92 -0.48 3.51
N LEU A 27 19.71 -0.30 2.96
CA LEU A 27 19.13 1.03 2.80
C LEU A 27 18.88 1.69 4.16
N PRO A 28 18.98 3.03 4.24
CA PRO A 28 18.49 3.75 5.41
C PRO A 28 17.02 3.38 5.68
N LYS A 29 16.71 3.03 6.92
CA LYS A 29 15.37 2.61 7.31
C LYS A 29 14.43 3.81 7.34
N VAL A 30 13.36 3.75 6.56
CA VAL A 30 12.21 4.65 6.67
C VAL A 30 11.20 3.98 7.60
N ASN A 31 10.71 4.72 8.58
CA ASN A 31 9.67 4.27 9.50
C ASN A 31 8.41 5.13 9.31
N PRO A 32 7.21 4.57 9.55
CA PRO A 32 5.98 5.34 9.49
C PRO A 32 5.95 6.35 10.64
N ILE A 33 5.52 7.59 10.36
CA ILE A 33 5.38 8.65 11.36
C ILE A 33 4.35 8.23 12.40
N GLN A 34 4.82 8.02 13.63
CA GLN A 34 3.99 7.64 14.75
C GLN A 34 3.17 8.83 15.25
N ALA A 35 1.94 8.58 15.67
CA ALA A 35 1.16 9.57 16.39
C ALA A 35 1.85 9.88 17.73
N ASP A 36 2.24 11.14 17.92
CA ASP A 36 2.90 11.64 19.13
C ASP A 36 1.93 12.33 20.11
N ARG A 37 0.69 12.53 19.67
CA ARG A 37 -0.39 13.16 20.44
C ARG A 37 -1.74 12.50 20.12
N GLN A 38 -2.68 12.64 21.06
CA GLN A 38 -4.06 12.25 20.85
C GLN A 38 -4.68 13.10 19.72
N ILE A 39 -5.11 12.47 18.64
CA ILE A 39 -5.90 13.11 17.59
C ILE A 39 -7.36 13.15 18.05
N PRO A 40 -8.08 14.29 17.94
CA PRO A 40 -9.49 14.36 18.27
C PRO A 40 -10.30 13.29 17.52
N GLN A 41 -11.20 12.60 18.21
CA GLN A 41 -11.96 11.48 17.62
C GLN A 41 -12.85 11.92 16.45
N ASP A 42 -13.30 13.18 16.45
CA ASP A 42 -14.06 13.79 15.37
C ASP A 42 -13.19 14.13 14.13
N GLU A 43 -11.86 14.12 14.26
CA GLU A 43 -10.88 14.38 13.20
C GLU A 43 -10.16 13.12 12.70
N LEU A 44 -10.32 11.98 13.37
CA LEU A 44 -9.77 10.68 12.91
C LEU A 44 -10.53 10.19 11.67
N LEU A 45 -9.80 10.05 10.58
CA LEU A 45 -10.32 9.57 9.29
C LEU A 45 -10.13 8.06 9.18
N ASP A 46 -11.18 7.35 8.81
CA ASP A 46 -11.13 5.93 8.48
C ASP A 46 -10.52 5.73 7.09
N VAL A 47 -9.71 4.68 6.92
CA VAL A 47 -8.99 4.42 5.68
C VAL A 47 -9.32 3.04 5.15
N VAL A 48 -9.61 2.94 3.86
CA VAL A 48 -9.65 1.67 3.13
C VAL A 48 -8.55 1.62 2.09
N VAL A 49 -7.81 0.52 2.08
CA VAL A 49 -6.86 0.17 1.03
C VAL A 49 -7.53 -0.89 0.15
N HIS A 50 -7.79 -0.57 -1.11
CA HIS A 50 -8.26 -1.56 -2.06
C HIS A 50 -7.13 -2.51 -2.47
N PRO A 51 -7.42 -3.79 -2.78
CA PRO A 51 -6.49 -4.64 -3.52
C PRO A 51 -5.99 -3.89 -4.75
N LEU A 52 -4.67 -3.85 -4.95
CA LEU A 52 -4.09 -3.07 -6.04
C LEU A 52 -4.41 -3.73 -7.39
N ASP A 53 -4.52 -2.95 -8.46
CA ASP A 53 -4.50 -3.48 -9.82
C ASP A 53 -3.22 -4.32 -9.98
N PRO A 54 -3.33 -5.61 -10.30
CA PRO A 54 -2.16 -6.46 -10.49
C PRO A 54 -1.27 -5.99 -11.65
N GLY A 55 -1.77 -5.17 -12.57
CA GLY A 55 -0.99 -4.67 -13.71
C GLY A 55 -0.68 -5.75 -14.74
N ILE A 56 -1.54 -6.78 -14.81
CA ILE A 56 -1.45 -7.83 -15.81
C ILE A 56 -1.96 -7.27 -17.15
N PRO A 57 -1.16 -7.29 -18.23
CA PRO A 57 -1.61 -6.85 -19.54
C PRO A 57 -2.84 -7.65 -20.01
N PRO A 58 -3.84 -7.02 -20.65
CA PRO A 58 -5.07 -7.68 -21.09
C PRO A 58 -4.81 -8.76 -22.16
N ASN A 59 -3.74 -8.59 -22.95
CA ASN A 59 -3.29 -9.58 -23.93
C ASN A 59 -2.25 -10.50 -23.28
N LEU A 60 -2.72 -11.64 -22.78
CA LEU A 60 -1.92 -12.70 -22.17
C LEU A 60 -1.11 -13.47 -23.23
N ASP A 61 -0.25 -12.82 -24.01
CA ASP A 61 0.75 -13.56 -24.78
C ASP A 61 1.75 -14.16 -23.79
N PRO A 62 1.82 -15.50 -23.64
CA PRO A 62 2.70 -16.13 -22.66
C PRO A 62 4.16 -15.72 -22.85
N LYS A 63 4.60 -15.48 -24.09
CA LYS A 63 5.98 -15.05 -24.38
C LYS A 63 6.27 -13.64 -23.88
N ALA A 64 5.28 -12.75 -23.93
CA ALA A 64 5.42 -11.38 -23.44
C ALA A 64 5.44 -11.33 -21.91
N LEU A 65 4.62 -12.16 -21.25
CA LEU A 65 4.59 -12.30 -19.79
C LEU A 65 5.90 -12.89 -19.26
N ASP A 66 6.42 -13.94 -19.89
CA ASP A 66 7.69 -14.56 -19.53
C ASP A 66 8.86 -13.57 -19.67
N LYS A 67 8.89 -12.81 -20.78
CA LYS A 67 9.92 -11.77 -20.99
C LYS A 67 9.87 -10.68 -19.91
N GLN A 68 8.69 -10.37 -19.40
CA GLN A 68 8.49 -9.40 -18.31
C GLN A 68 8.55 -10.03 -16.92
N ARG A 69 8.74 -11.37 -16.83
CA ARG A 69 8.72 -12.16 -15.58
C ARG A 69 7.43 -11.95 -14.77
N ILE A 70 6.31 -11.74 -15.45
CA ILE A 70 5.00 -11.55 -14.83
C ILE A 70 4.30 -12.90 -14.76
N ASN A 71 4.17 -13.45 -13.55
CA ASN A 71 3.28 -14.57 -13.30
C ASN A 71 1.89 -14.03 -12.87
N PRO A 72 0.81 -14.26 -13.65
CA PRO A 72 -0.51 -13.71 -13.35
C PRO A 72 -1.08 -14.13 -11.99
N ASP A 73 -0.86 -15.37 -11.57
CA ASP A 73 -1.40 -15.88 -10.31
C ASP A 73 -0.67 -15.30 -9.11
N ILE A 74 0.67 -15.17 -9.21
CA ILE A 74 1.47 -14.44 -8.22
C ILE A 74 0.99 -13.00 -8.15
N ARG A 75 0.80 -12.33 -9.29
CA ARG A 75 0.43 -10.91 -9.32
C ARG A 75 -0.96 -10.64 -8.74
N LYS A 76 -1.93 -11.55 -8.93
CA LYS A 76 -3.26 -11.50 -8.27
C LYS A 76 -3.19 -11.74 -6.75
N ALA A 77 -2.23 -12.54 -6.29
CA ALA A 77 -1.98 -12.71 -4.86
C ALA A 77 -1.31 -11.45 -4.28
N GLU A 78 -0.31 -10.91 -4.97
CA GLU A 78 0.40 -9.67 -4.61
C GLU A 78 -0.54 -8.48 -4.48
N SER A 79 -1.54 -8.35 -5.36
CA SER A 79 -2.60 -7.32 -5.27
C SER A 79 -3.18 -7.19 -3.86
N ARG A 80 -3.51 -8.32 -3.23
CA ARG A 80 -4.11 -8.39 -1.90
C ARG A 80 -3.05 -8.29 -0.81
N TYR A 81 -1.95 -9.00 -0.98
CA TYR A 81 -0.85 -9.04 -0.01
C TYR A 81 -0.23 -7.65 0.21
N VAL A 82 0.07 -6.93 -0.87
CA VAL A 82 0.64 -5.57 -0.84
C VAL A 82 -0.34 -4.58 -0.21
N ALA A 83 -1.64 -4.71 -0.50
CA ALA A 83 -2.67 -3.91 0.15
C ALA A 83 -2.70 -4.15 1.67
N THR A 84 -2.59 -5.40 2.11
CA THR A 84 -2.53 -5.75 3.54
C THR A 84 -1.28 -5.19 4.22
N LEU A 85 -0.10 -5.25 3.57
CA LEU A 85 1.13 -4.66 4.12
C LEU A 85 1.03 -3.14 4.28
N LEU A 86 0.45 -2.45 3.29
CA LEU A 86 0.21 -1.01 3.38
C LEU A 86 -0.79 -0.68 4.49
N ARG A 87 -1.90 -1.43 4.56
CA ARG A 87 -2.91 -1.31 5.62
C ARG A 87 -2.30 -1.49 7.00
N SER A 88 -1.46 -2.51 7.21
CA SER A 88 -0.77 -2.75 8.49
C SER A 88 0.21 -1.61 8.81
N THR A 89 0.90 -1.05 7.81
CA THR A 89 1.79 0.10 8.01
C THR A 89 1.01 1.35 8.43
N LEU A 90 -0.17 1.59 7.83
CA LEU A 90 -1.04 2.70 8.19
C LEU A 90 -1.63 2.50 9.60
N GLU A 91 -2.12 1.30 9.93
CA GLU A 91 -2.67 1.01 11.26
C GLU A 91 -1.62 1.19 12.36
N THR A 92 -0.43 0.61 12.18
CA THR A 92 0.66 0.68 13.17
C THR A 92 1.23 2.09 13.35
N SER A 93 0.92 3.04 12.46
CA SER A 93 1.29 4.45 12.66
C SER A 93 0.47 5.16 13.75
N GLY A 94 -0.72 4.64 14.08
CA GLY A 94 -1.65 5.28 15.02
C GLY A 94 -2.24 6.61 14.53
N GLN A 95 -2.06 6.95 13.25
CA GLN A 95 -2.46 8.24 12.67
C GLN A 95 -3.92 8.28 12.19
N TRP A 96 -4.57 7.14 12.08
CA TRP A 96 -5.87 7.00 11.42
C TRP A 96 -6.91 6.44 12.38
N GLY A 97 -8.17 6.54 11.99
CA GLY A 97 -9.24 5.78 12.62
C GLY A 97 -9.07 4.30 12.30
N ALA A 98 -10.15 3.66 11.88
CA ALA A 98 -10.05 2.27 11.46
C ALA A 98 -9.43 2.17 10.05
N VAL A 99 -8.39 1.33 9.93
CA VAL A 99 -7.71 1.05 8.67
C VAL A 99 -8.03 -0.37 8.22
N ARG A 100 -8.56 -0.53 7.00
CA ARG A 100 -9.08 -1.81 6.49
C ARG A 100 -8.64 -2.08 5.06
N VAL A 101 -8.66 -3.35 4.66
CA VAL A 101 -8.64 -3.79 3.27
C VAL A 101 -10.04 -4.21 2.86
N ALA A 102 -10.54 -3.67 1.76
CA ALA A 102 -11.89 -3.95 1.27
C ALA A 102 -11.92 -3.90 -0.28
N PRO A 103 -12.84 -4.61 -0.94
CA PRO A 103 -13.01 -4.53 -2.39
C PRO A 103 -13.43 -3.12 -2.84
N GLU A 104 -13.26 -2.83 -4.13
CA GLU A 104 -13.61 -1.53 -4.75
C GLU A 104 -15.09 -1.13 -4.60
N SER A 105 -15.96 -2.08 -4.26
CA SER A 105 -17.36 -1.80 -3.94
C SER A 105 -17.55 -1.06 -2.62
N ALA A 106 -16.55 -1.06 -1.73
CA ALA A 106 -16.58 -0.30 -0.48
C ALA A 106 -16.17 1.16 -0.72
N GLN A 107 -17.14 2.00 -1.10
CA GLN A 107 -16.89 3.38 -1.58
C GLN A 107 -17.17 4.47 -0.54
N PHE A 108 -17.96 4.18 0.49
CA PHE A 108 -18.36 5.17 1.51
C PHE A 108 -17.38 5.18 2.69
N ILE A 109 -16.15 5.61 2.43
CA ILE A 109 -15.04 5.66 3.41
C ILE A 109 -14.37 7.04 3.35
N ASP A 110 -13.87 7.54 4.48
CA ASP A 110 -13.27 8.88 4.56
C ASP A 110 -12.09 9.05 3.62
N VAL A 111 -11.19 8.06 3.56
CA VAL A 111 -10.04 8.04 2.66
C VAL A 111 -9.89 6.68 1.99
N ILE A 112 -9.78 6.69 0.67
CA ILE A 112 -9.58 5.50 -0.15
C ILE A 112 -8.17 5.55 -0.74
N VAL A 113 -7.44 4.45 -0.56
CA VAL A 113 -6.16 4.17 -1.21
C VAL A 113 -6.37 3.11 -2.27
N SER A 114 -6.04 3.45 -3.51
CA SER A 114 -6.00 2.53 -4.64
C SER A 114 -4.64 2.61 -5.33
N GLY A 115 -4.35 1.66 -6.21
CA GLY A 115 -3.08 1.69 -6.90
C GLY A 115 -2.90 0.53 -7.85
N LYS A 116 -1.73 0.50 -8.48
CA LYS A 116 -1.33 -0.50 -9.46
C LYS A 116 0.08 -0.99 -9.18
N ILE A 117 0.27 -2.30 -9.27
CA ILE A 117 1.60 -2.91 -9.25
C ILE A 117 2.23 -2.74 -10.63
N VAL A 118 3.29 -1.94 -10.69
CA VAL A 118 4.02 -1.68 -11.94
C VAL A 118 5.15 -2.68 -12.11
N GLU A 119 5.86 -2.95 -11.03
CA GLU A 119 6.96 -3.91 -11.00
C GLU A 119 6.97 -4.58 -9.62
N SER A 120 7.12 -5.90 -9.59
CA SER A 120 7.27 -6.65 -8.35
C SER A 120 8.18 -7.83 -8.64
N THR A 121 9.39 -7.76 -8.12
CA THR A 121 10.45 -8.76 -8.19
C THR A 121 11.17 -8.80 -6.84
N GLY A 122 12.03 -9.81 -6.62
CA GLY A 122 12.89 -9.84 -5.45
C GLY A 122 13.80 -8.61 -5.29
N ALA A 123 14.19 -7.98 -6.41
CA ALA A 123 15.13 -6.86 -6.47
C ALA A 123 14.48 -5.48 -6.59
N LYS A 124 13.18 -5.40 -6.88
CA LYS A 124 12.49 -4.13 -7.06
C LYS A 124 10.99 -4.25 -6.88
N LEU A 125 10.43 -3.32 -6.12
CA LEU A 125 8.99 -3.08 -6.03
C LEU A 125 8.70 -1.66 -6.50
N ALA A 126 7.74 -1.52 -7.41
CA ALA A 126 7.26 -0.25 -7.92
C ALA A 126 5.72 -0.24 -7.96
N LEU A 127 5.11 0.72 -7.27
CA LEU A 127 3.67 0.91 -7.17
C LEU A 127 3.29 2.30 -7.66
N ASP A 128 2.21 2.40 -8.42
CA ASP A 128 1.51 3.68 -8.66
C ASP A 128 0.35 3.78 -7.67
N ILE A 129 0.35 4.79 -6.81
CA ILE A 129 -0.64 4.95 -5.74
C ILE A 129 -1.48 6.21 -5.95
N THR A 130 -2.78 6.06 -5.74
CA THR A 130 -3.74 7.16 -5.69
C THR A 130 -4.43 7.15 -4.33
N VAL A 131 -4.54 8.33 -3.72
CA VAL A 131 -5.25 8.53 -2.45
C VAL A 131 -6.26 9.64 -2.62
N LYS A 132 -7.52 9.36 -2.28
CA LYS A 132 -8.65 10.26 -2.45
C LYS A 132 -9.52 10.26 -1.21
N ASP A 133 -9.99 11.44 -0.78
CA ASP A 133 -10.98 11.55 0.29
C ASP A 133 -12.42 11.54 -0.24
N SER A 134 -13.39 11.32 0.64
CA SER A 134 -14.82 11.28 0.29
C SER A 134 -15.35 12.60 -0.29
N THR A 135 -14.69 13.74 -0.04
CA THR A 135 -15.06 15.02 -0.67
C THR A 135 -14.73 15.06 -2.16
N GLY A 136 -13.99 14.09 -2.66
CA GLY A 136 -13.53 14.06 -4.03
C GLY A 136 -12.10 14.58 -4.21
N ARG A 137 -11.46 15.08 -3.16
CA ARG A 137 -10.12 15.66 -3.24
C ARG A 137 -9.09 14.55 -3.34
N VAL A 138 -8.20 14.69 -4.32
CA VAL A 138 -7.07 13.78 -4.52
C VAL A 138 -5.89 14.29 -3.73
N TRP A 139 -5.38 13.46 -2.82
CA TRP A 139 -4.21 13.76 -1.97
C TRP A 139 -2.91 13.35 -2.66
N ILE A 140 -2.95 12.19 -3.31
CA ILE A 140 -1.85 11.62 -4.09
C ILE A 140 -2.46 11.15 -5.40
N ASP A 141 -1.93 11.62 -6.52
CA ASP A 141 -2.46 11.29 -7.86
C ASP A 141 -1.48 10.40 -8.62
N ALA A 142 -1.80 9.11 -8.74
CA ALA A 142 -1.04 8.10 -9.47
C ALA A 142 0.49 8.20 -9.30
N ARG A 143 0.94 8.48 -8.07
CA ARG A 143 2.36 8.73 -7.80
C ARG A 143 3.12 7.41 -7.77
N ARG A 144 4.24 7.36 -8.50
CA ARG A 144 5.18 6.23 -8.50
C ARG A 144 6.00 6.21 -7.20
N TYR A 145 5.83 5.15 -6.42
CA TYR A 145 6.72 4.76 -5.33
C TYR A 145 7.57 3.58 -5.78
N GLN A 146 8.88 3.67 -5.60
CA GLN A 146 9.79 2.59 -5.97
C GLN A 146 10.98 2.53 -5.02
N THR A 147 11.39 1.32 -4.66
CA THR A 147 12.60 1.11 -3.86
C THR A 147 13.25 -0.22 -4.22
N PRO A 148 14.60 -0.32 -4.18
CA PRO A 148 15.24 -1.62 -4.05
C PRO A 148 14.92 -2.23 -2.67
N PRO A 149 15.10 -3.55 -2.49
CA PRO A 149 14.89 -4.21 -1.22
C PRO A 149 15.93 -3.76 -0.19
N ASP A 150 15.55 -3.75 1.08
CA ASP A 150 16.50 -3.81 2.19
C ASP A 150 17.12 -5.22 2.21
N THR A 151 18.34 -5.33 1.69
CA THR A 151 19.08 -6.60 1.60
C THR A 151 19.33 -7.23 2.97
N GLY A 152 19.30 -6.42 4.04
CA GLY A 152 19.34 -6.91 5.42
C GLY A 152 18.17 -7.85 5.75
N SER A 153 16.99 -7.61 5.19
CA SER A 153 15.81 -8.46 5.39
C SER A 153 15.95 -9.83 4.74
N TYR A 154 16.76 -9.99 3.68
CA TYR A 154 16.96 -11.29 3.03
C TYR A 154 18.00 -12.17 3.72
N LYS A 155 18.84 -11.62 4.62
CA LYS A 155 19.98 -12.36 5.22
C LYS A 155 19.56 -13.61 6.01
N THR A 156 18.42 -13.58 6.68
CA THR A 156 17.91 -14.72 7.48
C THR A 156 16.39 -14.77 7.44
N ASP A 157 15.81 -15.94 7.69
CA ASP A 157 14.35 -16.09 7.79
C ASP A 157 13.77 -15.25 8.95
N ALA A 158 14.55 -15.08 10.03
CA ALA A 158 14.18 -14.22 11.15
C ALA A 158 14.14 -12.73 10.75
N ALA A 159 15.12 -12.26 9.97
CA ALA A 159 15.15 -10.89 9.48
C ALA A 159 13.99 -10.61 8.51
N LEU A 160 13.72 -11.55 7.60
CA LEU A 160 12.63 -11.48 6.64
C LEU A 160 11.27 -11.40 7.32
N LYS A 161 11.07 -12.19 8.39
CA LYS A 161 9.85 -12.15 9.20
C LYS A 161 9.73 -10.87 10.02
N ALA A 162 10.85 -10.31 10.47
CA ALA A 162 10.85 -9.11 11.31
C ALA A 162 10.55 -7.83 10.52
N ARG A 163 10.95 -7.75 9.25
CA ARG A 163 10.73 -6.57 8.41
C ARG A 163 10.66 -6.97 6.95
N ASP A 164 9.55 -6.61 6.30
CA ASP A 164 9.42 -6.77 4.85
C ASP A 164 10.56 -6.03 4.11
N PRO A 165 11.21 -6.64 3.11
CA PRO A 165 12.31 -6.02 2.36
C PRO A 165 11.94 -4.68 1.73
N PHE A 166 10.67 -4.46 1.43
CA PHE A 166 10.15 -3.23 0.83
C PHE A 166 9.41 -2.35 1.85
N GLN A 167 9.58 -2.57 3.16
CA GLN A 167 8.91 -1.80 4.22
C GLN A 167 9.08 -0.28 4.06
N ASN A 168 10.23 0.17 3.55
CA ASN A 168 10.50 1.58 3.28
C ASN A 168 9.47 2.20 2.32
N LEU A 169 9.00 1.43 1.32
CA LEU A 169 8.01 1.89 0.34
C LEU A 169 6.66 2.15 1.02
N TYR A 170 6.19 1.22 1.84
CA TYR A 170 4.93 1.37 2.58
C TYR A 170 4.99 2.53 3.58
N SER A 171 6.12 2.69 4.27
CA SER A 171 6.33 3.81 5.18
C SER A 171 6.38 5.15 4.46
N ALA A 172 6.96 5.21 3.26
CA ALA A 172 6.95 6.43 2.45
C ALA A 172 5.53 6.84 2.03
N ILE A 173 4.71 5.88 1.56
CA ILE A 173 3.29 6.13 1.24
C ILE A 173 2.53 6.64 2.47
N ALA A 174 2.68 5.95 3.61
CA ALA A 174 2.01 6.33 4.85
C ALA A 174 2.41 7.76 5.30
N ASN A 175 3.67 8.13 5.18
CA ASN A 175 4.17 9.45 5.55
C ASN A 175 3.64 10.55 4.63
N ASP A 176 3.55 10.29 3.33
CA ASP A 176 2.97 11.24 2.38
C ASP A 176 1.47 11.42 2.62
N MET A 177 0.75 10.36 3.01
CA MET A 177 -0.66 10.46 3.42
C MET A 177 -0.82 11.31 4.68
N VAL A 178 0.07 11.16 5.67
CA VAL A 178 0.08 12.01 6.87
C VAL A 178 0.34 13.47 6.50
N ALA A 179 1.33 13.74 5.63
CA ALA A 179 1.63 15.09 5.17
C ALA A 179 0.45 15.73 4.43
N ALA A 180 -0.25 14.97 3.58
CA ALA A 180 -1.44 15.45 2.88
C ALA A 180 -2.60 15.75 3.85
N ARG A 181 -2.84 14.89 4.84
CA ARG A 181 -3.83 15.11 5.91
C ARG A 181 -3.48 16.33 6.75
N ASP A 182 -2.22 16.52 7.11
CA ASP A 182 -1.77 17.62 7.99
C ASP A 182 -1.82 18.99 7.29
N ALA A 183 -1.87 19.01 5.96
CA ALA A 183 -2.18 20.21 5.19
C ALA A 183 -3.66 20.64 5.31
N LEU A 184 -4.55 19.79 5.84
CA LEU A 184 -5.97 20.08 6.04
C LEU A 184 -6.21 20.67 7.43
N GLN A 185 -7.17 21.61 7.52
CA GLN A 185 -7.60 22.11 8.83
C GLN A 185 -8.43 21.05 9.56
N GLY A 186 -8.56 21.16 10.88
CA GLY A 186 -9.45 20.26 11.66
C GLY A 186 -10.91 20.32 11.16
N ALA A 187 -11.36 21.49 10.69
CA ALA A 187 -12.68 21.65 10.10
C ALA A 187 -12.85 20.84 8.80
N ASP A 188 -11.84 20.83 7.93
CA ASP A 188 -11.86 20.05 6.68
C ASP A 188 -11.91 18.55 6.98
N ARG A 189 -11.17 18.09 8.01
CA ARG A 189 -11.17 16.68 8.43
C ARG A 189 -12.54 16.25 8.97
N ARG A 190 -13.18 17.09 9.79
CA ARG A 190 -14.58 16.86 10.18
C ARG A 190 -15.54 16.85 8.99
N ASP A 191 -15.31 17.71 8.00
CA ASP A 191 -16.18 17.81 6.82
C ASP A 191 -16.10 16.55 5.95
N ILE A 192 -14.89 16.00 5.73
CA ILE A 192 -14.68 14.71 5.06
C ILE A 192 -15.59 13.64 5.69
N ARG A 193 -15.53 13.50 7.03
CA ARG A 193 -16.34 12.49 7.73
C ARG A 193 -17.84 12.71 7.58
N ARG A 194 -18.28 13.96 7.59
CA ARG A 194 -19.70 14.31 7.38
C ARG A 194 -20.13 14.00 5.95
N VAL A 195 -19.29 14.28 4.96
CA VAL A 195 -19.53 13.91 3.56
C VAL A 195 -19.68 12.39 3.44
N THR A 196 -18.75 11.61 4.01
CA THR A 196 -18.85 10.15 4.02
C THR A 196 -20.18 9.65 4.59
N GLN A 197 -20.61 10.20 5.73
CA GLN A 197 -21.87 9.85 6.38
C GLN A 197 -23.09 10.19 5.52
N LEU A 198 -23.10 11.38 4.91
CA LEU A 198 -24.20 11.86 4.09
C LEU A 198 -24.25 11.17 2.72
N GLU A 199 -23.11 10.79 2.14
CA GLU A 199 -23.06 10.00 0.91
C GLU A 199 -23.63 8.60 1.14
N PHE A 200 -23.26 7.96 2.25
CA PHE A 200 -23.87 6.69 2.65
C PHE A 200 -25.38 6.82 2.88
N ALA A 201 -25.81 7.89 3.55
CA ALA A 201 -27.23 8.19 3.75
C ALA A 201 -27.96 8.36 2.42
N ASN A 202 -27.33 9.07 1.48
CA ASN A 202 -27.89 9.37 0.18
C ASN A 202 -28.00 8.13 -0.70
N ASP A 203 -27.04 7.20 -0.62
CA ASP A 203 -27.13 5.89 -1.29
C ASP A 203 -28.33 5.08 -0.78
N LEU A 204 -28.56 5.09 0.53
CA LEU A 204 -29.66 4.35 1.15
C LEU A 204 -31.04 4.99 0.93
N ALA A 205 -31.12 6.33 0.99
CA ALA A 205 -32.39 7.08 0.92
C ALA A 205 -32.26 8.39 0.11
N PRO A 206 -32.06 8.32 -1.22
CA PRO A 206 -31.76 9.49 -2.05
C PRO A 206 -32.81 10.60 -1.94
N THR A 207 -34.10 10.23 -1.93
CA THR A 207 -35.21 11.19 -1.85
C THR A 207 -35.21 11.98 -0.55
N ALA A 208 -34.90 11.34 0.58
CA ALA A 208 -34.85 11.99 1.89
C ALA A 208 -33.58 12.82 2.06
N MET A 209 -32.48 12.42 1.40
CA MET A 209 -31.17 13.05 1.54
C MET A 209 -30.87 14.16 0.52
N GLY A 210 -31.86 14.48 -0.33
CA GLY A 210 -31.77 15.57 -1.29
C GLY A 210 -31.33 16.89 -0.63
N GLY A 211 -30.27 17.49 -1.16
CA GLY A 211 -29.78 18.81 -0.77
C GLY A 211 -28.98 18.87 0.54
N TYR A 212 -28.59 17.75 1.16
CA TYR A 212 -27.60 17.76 2.25
C TYR A 212 -26.17 17.92 1.75
N LEU A 213 -25.90 17.48 0.52
CA LEU A 213 -24.63 17.61 -0.16
C LEU A 213 -24.75 18.58 -1.35
N ALA A 214 -23.69 19.35 -1.58
CA ALA A 214 -23.53 20.19 -2.75
C ALA A 214 -22.13 20.03 -3.32
N LYS A 215 -21.94 20.32 -4.61
CA LYS A 215 -20.62 20.41 -5.21
C LYS A 215 -20.18 21.87 -5.26
N ASP A 216 -18.92 22.12 -4.92
CA ASP A 216 -18.31 23.43 -5.08
C ASP A 216 -17.87 23.68 -6.54
N PRO A 217 -17.42 24.90 -6.90
CA PRO A 217 -16.99 25.20 -8.27
C PRO A 217 -15.79 24.37 -8.78
N LYS A 218 -15.04 23.73 -7.87
CA LYS A 218 -13.93 22.83 -8.20
C LYS A 218 -14.37 21.36 -8.31
N GLY A 219 -15.67 21.09 -8.12
CA GLY A 219 -16.26 19.76 -8.17
C GLY A 219 -16.15 18.97 -6.87
N LEU A 220 -15.66 19.57 -5.78
CA LEU A 220 -15.57 18.91 -4.47
C LEU A 220 -16.93 18.88 -3.79
N VAL A 221 -17.27 17.75 -3.19
CA VAL A 221 -18.49 17.56 -2.40
C VAL A 221 -18.32 18.24 -1.04
N LYS A 222 -19.33 19.02 -0.63
CA LYS A 222 -19.39 19.72 0.64
C LYS A 222 -20.74 19.52 1.31
N VAL A 223 -20.74 19.66 2.62
CA VAL A 223 -21.97 19.67 3.43
C VAL A 223 -22.70 21.00 3.20
N ALA A 224 -23.90 20.93 2.61
CA ALA A 224 -24.76 22.10 2.38
C ALA A 224 -25.61 22.42 3.61
N ARG A 225 -26.10 21.38 4.29
CA ARG A 225 -26.84 21.46 5.56
C ARG A 225 -26.64 20.15 6.32
N LEU A 226 -26.94 20.15 7.60
CA LEU A 226 -26.93 18.95 8.44
C LEU A 226 -28.38 18.55 8.79
N PRO A 227 -28.68 17.24 8.90
CA PRO A 227 -29.93 16.78 9.49
C PRO A 227 -30.06 17.30 10.93
N ALA A 228 -31.30 17.37 11.42
CA ALA A 228 -31.52 17.65 12.85
C ALA A 228 -30.88 16.55 13.71
N THR A 229 -30.39 16.90 14.89
CA THR A 229 -29.69 15.97 15.79
C THR A 229 -30.55 14.76 16.18
N ASP A 230 -31.87 14.94 16.22
CA ASP A 230 -32.89 13.97 16.57
C ASP A 230 -33.66 13.42 15.35
N ASP A 231 -33.13 13.61 14.13
CA ASP A 231 -33.76 13.09 12.92
C ASP A 231 -33.82 11.54 12.96
N PRO A 232 -35.03 10.93 12.93
CA PRO A 232 -35.19 9.48 12.95
C PRO A 232 -34.55 8.77 11.74
N ILE A 233 -34.52 9.43 10.58
CA ILE A 233 -33.89 8.90 9.36
C ILE A 233 -32.37 8.88 9.55
N ALA A 234 -31.78 9.96 10.02
CA ALA A 234 -30.34 10.03 10.29
C ALA A 234 -29.90 8.97 11.32
N THR A 235 -30.68 8.80 12.39
CA THR A 235 -30.45 7.76 13.40
C THR A 235 -30.49 6.35 12.80
N ARG A 236 -31.45 6.10 11.90
CA ARG A 236 -31.59 4.79 11.22
C ARG A 236 -30.42 4.53 10.26
N VAL A 237 -30.01 5.53 9.49
CA VAL A 237 -28.85 5.46 8.59
C VAL A 237 -27.59 5.10 9.37
N GLU A 238 -27.34 5.78 10.49
CA GLU A 238 -26.14 5.53 11.31
C GLU A 238 -26.09 4.09 11.82
N ARG A 239 -27.23 3.52 12.25
CA ARG A 239 -27.30 2.10 12.65
C ARG A 239 -26.97 1.15 11.50
N ILE A 240 -27.38 1.48 10.28
CA ILE A 240 -27.10 0.66 9.09
C ILE A 240 -25.62 0.78 8.72
N ARG A 241 -25.04 1.99 8.80
CA ARG A 241 -23.61 2.23 8.60
C ARG A 241 -22.74 1.42 9.57
N GLN A 242 -23.12 1.34 10.84
CA GLN A 242 -22.42 0.51 11.82
C GLN A 242 -22.45 -0.98 11.48
N ARG A 243 -23.55 -1.48 10.90
CA ARG A 243 -23.63 -2.87 10.42
C ARG A 243 -22.77 -3.09 9.18
N ASP A 244 -22.79 -2.15 8.25
CA ASP A 244 -21.95 -2.17 7.06
C ASP A 244 -20.46 -2.21 7.44
N ALA A 245 -20.04 -1.38 8.40
CA ALA A 245 -18.68 -1.42 8.93
C ALA A 245 -18.29 -2.81 9.46
N GLY A 246 -19.20 -3.53 10.13
CA GLY A 246 -18.96 -4.92 10.57
C GLY A 246 -18.80 -5.92 9.43
N VAL A 247 -19.48 -5.71 8.29
CA VAL A 247 -19.27 -6.51 7.08
C VAL A 247 -17.87 -6.23 6.51
N ILE A 248 -17.48 -4.96 6.43
CA ILE A 248 -16.14 -4.57 5.96
C ILE A 248 -15.06 -5.14 6.90
N ASP A 249 -15.26 -5.13 8.22
CA ASP A 249 -14.35 -5.74 9.19
C ASP A 249 -14.17 -7.24 8.94
N THR A 250 -15.25 -7.94 8.62
CA THR A 250 -15.21 -9.38 8.28
C THR A 250 -14.39 -9.62 7.00
N VAL A 251 -14.62 -8.81 5.98
CA VAL A 251 -13.89 -8.88 4.70
C VAL A 251 -12.40 -8.57 4.90
N ASN A 252 -12.09 -7.53 5.67
CA ASN A 252 -10.73 -7.20 6.07
C ASN A 252 -10.03 -8.37 6.77
N GLY A 253 -10.75 -9.09 7.66
CA GLY A 253 -10.24 -10.29 8.31
C GLY A 253 -9.86 -11.41 7.33
N TYR A 254 -10.63 -11.60 6.25
CA TYR A 254 -10.25 -12.56 5.20
C TYR A 254 -8.97 -12.17 4.46
N TYR A 255 -8.77 -10.87 4.17
CA TYR A 255 -7.53 -10.38 3.57
C TYR A 255 -6.32 -10.54 4.50
N ALA A 256 -6.49 -10.28 5.79
CA ALA A 256 -5.45 -10.49 6.80
C ALA A 256 -5.05 -11.98 6.88
N ASN A 257 -6.02 -12.87 7.01
CA ASN A 257 -5.77 -14.32 7.07
C ASN A 257 -5.06 -14.84 5.81
N PHE A 258 -5.46 -14.37 4.63
CA PHE A 258 -4.79 -14.70 3.38
C PHE A 258 -3.31 -14.25 3.39
N SER A 259 -3.07 -13.02 3.83
CA SER A 259 -1.72 -12.45 3.90
C SER A 259 -0.82 -13.21 4.87
N ASP A 260 -1.35 -13.59 6.04
CA ASP A 260 -0.60 -14.34 7.06
C ASP A 260 -0.18 -15.72 6.57
N GLN A 261 -1.05 -16.41 5.83
CA GLN A 261 -0.74 -17.69 5.21
C GLN A 261 0.29 -17.57 4.07
N MET A 262 0.23 -16.46 3.32
CA MET A 262 1.12 -16.22 2.18
C MET A 262 2.52 -15.77 2.60
N ASN A 263 2.65 -15.00 3.69
CA ASN A 263 3.86 -14.29 4.09
C ASN A 263 5.14 -15.17 4.08
N PRO A 264 5.18 -16.38 4.70
CA PRO A 264 6.41 -17.17 4.78
C PRO A 264 6.92 -17.60 3.40
N SER A 265 6.03 -18.21 2.59
CA SER A 265 6.39 -18.76 1.28
C SER A 265 6.71 -17.66 0.27
N TYR A 266 5.96 -16.55 0.33
CA TYR A 266 6.16 -15.45 -0.60
C TYR A 266 7.43 -14.64 -0.29
N GLY A 267 7.77 -14.47 0.99
CA GLY A 267 9.06 -13.88 1.37
C GLY A 267 10.24 -14.72 0.87
N GLN A 268 10.17 -16.05 0.99
CA GLN A 268 11.19 -16.96 0.45
C GLN A 268 11.28 -16.88 -1.08
N TRP A 269 10.14 -16.86 -1.77
CA TRP A 269 10.10 -16.67 -3.22
C TRP A 269 10.75 -15.34 -3.65
N ARG A 270 10.46 -14.24 -2.94
CA ARG A 270 11.11 -12.94 -3.20
C ARG A 270 12.61 -13.00 -2.99
N ARG A 271 13.10 -13.66 -1.94
CA ARG A 271 14.54 -13.84 -1.69
C ARG A 271 15.20 -14.63 -2.83
N ALA A 272 14.62 -15.77 -3.23
CA ALA A 272 15.14 -16.55 -4.36
C ALA A 272 15.14 -15.73 -5.66
N SER A 273 14.06 -14.99 -5.93
CA SER A 273 13.98 -14.08 -7.06
C SER A 273 15.03 -12.97 -7.01
N PHE A 274 15.46 -12.53 -5.82
CA PHE A 274 16.53 -11.54 -5.68
C PHE A 274 17.88 -12.15 -6.05
N GLU A 275 18.18 -13.34 -5.51
CA GLU A 275 19.41 -14.09 -5.77
C GLU A 275 19.58 -14.52 -7.24
N GLU A 276 18.48 -14.72 -7.97
CA GLU A 276 18.51 -15.01 -9.42
C GLU A 276 18.75 -13.77 -10.30
N ILE A 277 18.52 -12.57 -9.77
CA ILE A 277 18.63 -11.31 -10.51
C ILE A 277 20.01 -10.66 -10.31
N GLU A 278 20.58 -10.75 -9.11
CA GLU A 278 21.95 -10.30 -8.82
C GLU A 278 23.02 -11.27 -9.33
#